data_AF-A0A6U3U5X2-F1
#
_entry.id   AF-A0A6U3U5X2-F1
#
_cell.length_a   1.000
_cell.length_b   1.000
_cell.length_c   1.000
_cell.angle_alpha   90.00
_cell.angle_beta   90.00
_cell.angle_gamma   90.00
#
_symmetry.space_group_name_H-M   'P 1'
#
loop_
_entity.id
_entity.type
_entity.pdbx_description
1 polymer ?
#
loop_
_entity_poly.entity_id
_entity_poly.type
_entity_poly.pdbx_seq_one_letter_code
_entity_poly.pdbx_strand_id
1 'polypeptide(L)'
;MGAMLSIETLFWAPLGMDVMLLVGTYSACKLSGLGWYLDEMKKHSEKKNDDDDEVIDNLVKDESHPIHSVWDLAMTAYSAYGCLLPWATYVAYRDPSLRVSLSWAMTTLMAAKLASPGAWKWTNANGQKGKILTIIFFYLPTYGGYATYKSFFSS
;
A
#
# COMPACT_ATOMS: atom_id res chain seq x y z
N MET A 1 12.52 -28.76 -9.73
CA MET A 1 11.82 -27.63 -10.39
C MET A 1 10.58 -27.14 -9.63
N GLY A 2 9.73 -28.00 -9.06
CA GLY A 2 8.53 -27.56 -8.30
C GLY A 2 8.80 -26.67 -7.08
N ALA A 3 9.88 -26.92 -6.32
CA ALA A 3 10.22 -26.11 -5.14
C ALA A 3 10.75 -24.70 -5.47
N MET A 4 11.48 -24.53 -6.59
CA MET A 4 11.94 -23.20 -7.04
C MET A 4 10.79 -22.34 -7.59
N LEU A 5 9.82 -22.95 -8.29
CA LEU A 5 8.59 -22.24 -8.67
C LEU A 5 7.78 -21.82 -7.44
N SER A 6 7.81 -22.63 -6.37
CA SER A 6 7.12 -22.35 -5.11
C SER A 6 7.75 -21.18 -4.34
N ILE A 7 9.09 -21.05 -4.29
CA ILE A 7 9.73 -19.97 -3.53
C ILE A 7 9.55 -18.61 -4.23
N GLU A 8 9.68 -18.55 -5.56
CA GLU A 8 9.53 -17.30 -6.31
C GLU A 8 8.07 -16.81 -6.26
N THR A 9 7.10 -17.69 -6.04
CA THR A 9 5.70 -17.32 -5.79
C THR A 9 5.56 -16.44 -4.53
N LEU A 10 6.41 -16.64 -3.51
CA LEU A 10 6.42 -15.78 -2.31
C LEU A 10 6.83 -14.34 -2.64
N PHE A 11 7.59 -14.11 -3.71
CA PHE A 11 7.92 -12.76 -4.15
C PHE A 11 6.86 -12.18 -5.09
N TRP A 12 6.44 -12.96 -6.09
CA TRP A 12 5.55 -12.46 -7.14
C TRP A 12 4.10 -12.27 -6.69
N ALA A 13 3.60 -13.08 -5.74
CA ALA A 13 2.23 -12.97 -5.26
C ALA A 13 1.93 -11.63 -4.54
N PRO A 14 2.71 -11.19 -3.53
CA PRO A 14 2.48 -9.88 -2.92
C PRO A 14 2.73 -8.73 -3.91
N LEU A 15 3.76 -8.85 -4.76
CA LEU A 15 4.07 -7.81 -5.75
C LEU A 15 2.96 -7.63 -6.78
N GLY A 16 2.37 -8.73 -7.25
CA GLY A 16 1.22 -8.69 -8.14
C GLY A 16 0.00 -8.02 -7.50
N MET A 17 -0.26 -8.29 -6.21
CA MET A 17 -1.33 -7.59 -5.48
C MET A 17 -1.05 -6.10 -5.32
N ASP A 18 0.20 -5.70 -5.03
CA ASP A 18 0.56 -4.28 -4.93
C ASP A 18 0.35 -3.55 -6.26
N VAL A 19 0.68 -4.19 -7.39
CA VAL A 19 0.43 -3.63 -8.73
C VAL A 19 -1.07 -3.52 -9.03
N MET A 20 -1.86 -4.56 -8.71
CA MET A 20 -3.32 -4.50 -8.90
C MET A 20 -3.96 -3.41 -8.03
N LEU A 21 -3.53 -3.31 -6.77
CA LEU A 21 -4.00 -2.31 -5.84
C LEU A 21 -3.68 -0.91 -6.36
N LEU A 22 -2.43 -0.69 -6.80
CA LEU A 22 -2.00 0.56 -7.42
C LEU A 22 -2.88 0.95 -8.62
N VAL A 23 -3.13 0.02 -9.55
CA VAL A 23 -3.96 0.31 -10.74
C VAL A 23 -5.38 0.70 -10.32
N GLY A 24 -5.97 -0.04 -9.38
CA GLY A 24 -7.32 0.22 -8.89
C GLY A 24 -7.44 1.57 -8.18
N THR A 25 -6.57 1.82 -7.20
CA THR A 25 -6.63 3.05 -6.38
C THR A 25 -6.20 4.28 -7.17
N TYR A 26 -5.18 4.18 -8.04
CA TYR A 26 -4.78 5.31 -8.90
C TYR A 26 -5.91 5.69 -9.87
N SER A 27 -6.59 4.69 -10.45
CA SER A 27 -7.74 4.94 -11.33
C SER A 27 -8.89 5.60 -10.57
N ALA A 28 -9.21 5.11 -9.37
CA ALA A 28 -10.24 5.72 -8.52
C ALA A 28 -9.88 7.17 -8.15
N CYS A 29 -8.65 7.44 -7.74
CA CYS A 29 -8.17 8.78 -7.44
C CYS A 29 -8.21 9.72 -8.65
N LYS A 30 -7.86 9.23 -9.85
CA LYS A 30 -7.89 10.03 -11.08
C LYS A 30 -9.29 10.30 -11.60
N LEU A 31 -10.20 9.34 -11.50
CA LEU A 31 -11.56 9.44 -12.03
C LEU A 31 -12.51 10.15 -11.07
N SER A 32 -12.37 9.91 -9.77
CA SER A 32 -13.30 10.39 -8.74
C SER A 32 -12.72 11.50 -7.85
N GLY A 33 -11.42 11.80 -7.99
CA GLY A 33 -10.79 13.01 -7.46
C GLY A 33 -10.76 13.12 -5.93
N LEU A 34 -10.65 14.36 -5.46
CA LEU A 34 -10.55 14.72 -4.05
C LEU A 34 -11.77 14.26 -3.24
N GLY A 35 -12.98 14.31 -3.82
CA GLY A 35 -14.21 13.89 -3.13
C GLY A 35 -14.18 12.42 -2.72
N TRP A 36 -13.73 11.54 -3.63
CA TRP A 36 -13.55 10.12 -3.30
C TRP A 36 -12.46 9.90 -2.24
N TYR A 37 -11.36 10.65 -2.32
CA TYR A 37 -10.29 10.57 -1.32
C TYR A 37 -10.78 10.95 0.08
N LEU A 38 -11.56 12.02 0.19
CA LEU A 38 -12.12 12.47 1.46
C LEU A 38 -13.19 11.50 2.00
N ASP A 39 -14.06 10.98 1.14
CA ASP A 39 -15.03 9.94 1.51
C ASP A 39 -14.33 8.65 1.99
N GLU A 40 -13.26 8.24 1.32
CA GLU A 40 -12.49 7.07 1.73
C GLU A 40 -11.77 7.34 3.06
N MET A 41 -11.18 8.53 3.26
CA MET A 41 -10.61 8.92 4.56
C MET A 41 -11.66 8.94 5.68
N LYS A 42 -12.88 9.41 5.40
CA LYS A 42 -14.03 9.39 6.33
C LYS A 42 -14.39 7.97 6.74
N LYS A 43 -14.43 7.02 5.81
CA LYS A 43 -14.64 5.60 6.14
C LYS A 43 -13.59 5.02 7.07
N HIS A 44 -12.37 5.59 7.09
CA HIS A 44 -11.28 5.18 7.99
C HIS A 44 -11.17 6.02 9.27
N SER A 45 -11.98 7.08 9.43
CA SER A 45 -12.09 7.93 10.62
C SER A 45 -13.01 7.29 11.69
N GLU A 46 -12.65 7.43 12.97
CA GLU A 46 -13.48 6.97 14.11
C GLU A 46 -14.73 7.83 14.34
N LYS A 47 -14.82 9.02 13.73
CA LYS A 47 -16.00 9.89 13.77
C LYS A 47 -16.76 9.77 12.46
N LYS A 48 -17.96 9.17 12.51
CA LYS A 48 -18.97 9.22 11.46
C LYS A 48 -20.07 10.18 11.92
N ASN A 49 -20.10 11.39 11.37
CA ASN A 49 -21.29 12.23 11.42
C ASN A 49 -21.93 12.25 10.02
N ASP A 50 -23.26 12.16 9.97
CA ASP A 50 -24.02 12.20 8.71
C ASP A 50 -24.03 13.61 8.07
N ASP A 51 -23.73 14.65 8.85
CA ASP A 51 -23.59 16.04 8.35
C ASP A 51 -22.30 16.29 7.53
N ASP A 52 -21.39 15.32 7.47
CA ASP A 52 -20.07 15.52 6.86
C ASP A 52 -20.08 15.47 5.32
N ASP A 53 -21.14 14.98 4.67
CA ASP A 53 -21.19 14.88 3.20
C ASP A 53 -21.31 16.28 2.55
N GLU A 54 -22.10 17.17 3.14
CA GLU A 54 -22.16 18.58 2.74
C GLU A 54 -20.84 19.31 3.06
N VAL A 55 -20.16 18.92 4.14
CA VAL A 55 -18.84 19.43 4.50
C VAL A 55 -17.78 19.00 3.47
N ILE A 56 -17.79 17.75 3.01
CA ILE A 56 -16.88 17.27 1.96
C ILE A 56 -17.13 18.03 0.66
N ASP A 57 -18.38 18.21 0.24
CA ASP A 57 -18.70 18.93 -1.00
C ASP A 57 -18.28 20.40 -0.93
N ASN A 58 -18.39 21.04 0.24
CA ASN A 58 -17.87 22.39 0.48
C ASN A 58 -16.33 22.44 0.46
N LEU A 59 -15.66 21.45 1.08
CA LEU A 59 -14.20 21.35 1.09
C LEU A 59 -13.59 21.08 -0.28
N VAL A 60 -14.32 20.38 -1.16
CA VAL A 60 -13.90 20.13 -2.54
C VAL A 60 -14.06 21.37 -3.43
N LYS A 61 -15.05 22.23 -3.14
CA LYS A 61 -15.31 23.47 -3.89
C LYS A 61 -14.43 24.64 -3.42
N ASP A 62 -13.99 24.64 -2.17
CA ASP A 62 -13.11 25.67 -1.63
C ASP A 62 -11.63 25.37 -1.96
N GLU A 63 -11.19 25.81 -3.14
CA GLU A 63 -9.82 25.65 -3.62
C GLU A 63 -8.76 26.30 -2.71
N SER A 64 -9.15 27.24 -1.83
CA SER A 64 -8.24 27.89 -0.89
C SER A 64 -7.94 27.03 0.34
N HIS A 65 -8.71 25.95 0.54
CA HIS A 65 -8.58 25.10 1.70
C HIS A 65 -7.29 24.24 1.64
N PRO A 66 -6.51 24.11 2.74
CA PRO A 66 -5.24 23.36 2.77
C PRO A 66 -5.35 21.89 2.34
N ILE A 67 -6.56 21.34 2.30
CA ILE A 67 -6.83 19.96 1.89
C ILE A 67 -6.43 19.70 0.43
N HIS A 68 -6.54 20.71 -0.44
CA HIS A 68 -6.09 20.61 -1.83
C HIS A 68 -4.57 20.40 -1.90
N SER A 69 -3.79 21.10 -1.08
CA SER A 69 -2.34 20.88 -1.00
C SER A 69 -1.97 19.50 -0.47
N VAL A 70 -2.71 18.98 0.52
CA VAL A 70 -2.51 17.61 1.04
C VAL A 70 -2.82 16.58 -0.03
N TRP A 71 -3.90 16.80 -0.80
CA TRP A 71 -4.29 15.95 -1.91
C TRP A 71 -3.27 15.97 -3.05
N ASP A 72 -2.78 17.14 -3.46
CA ASP A 72 -1.76 17.25 -4.49
C ASP A 72 -0.46 16.55 -4.08
N LEU A 73 -0.07 16.67 -2.81
CA LEU A 73 1.06 15.94 -2.26
C LEU A 73 0.81 14.43 -2.29
N ALA A 74 -0.38 13.98 -1.88
CA ALA A 74 -0.77 12.58 -1.91
C ALA A 74 -0.75 12.03 -3.35
N MET A 75 -1.31 12.75 -4.31
CA MET A 75 -1.33 12.36 -5.73
C MET A 75 0.05 12.38 -6.37
N THR A 76 0.93 13.29 -5.96
CA THR A 76 2.33 13.32 -6.40
C THR A 76 3.06 12.08 -5.89
N ALA A 77 2.93 11.75 -4.61
CA ALA A 77 3.52 10.54 -4.03
C ALA A 77 2.94 9.27 -4.67
N TYR A 78 1.63 9.22 -4.93
CA TYR A 78 0.98 8.09 -5.58
C TYR A 78 1.40 7.94 -7.05
N SER A 79 1.60 9.05 -7.76
CA SER A 79 2.11 9.02 -9.15
C SER A 79 3.56 8.56 -9.20
N ALA A 80 4.40 9.01 -8.26
CA ALA A 80 5.78 8.52 -8.14
C ALA A 80 5.81 7.01 -7.84
N TYR A 81 4.98 6.55 -6.91
CA TYR A 81 4.81 5.12 -6.63
C TYR A 81 4.29 4.36 -7.87
N GLY A 82 3.38 4.99 -8.63
CA GLY A 82 2.82 4.48 -9.88
C GLY A 82 3.85 4.26 -10.98
N CYS A 83 4.95 5.02 -11.00
CA CYS A 83 6.07 4.79 -11.91
C CYS A 83 7.11 3.83 -11.33
N LEU A 84 7.40 3.94 -10.02
CA LEU A 84 8.43 3.16 -9.36
C LEU A 84 8.07 1.67 -9.24
N LEU A 85 6.82 1.33 -8.95
CA LEU A 85 6.42 -0.07 -8.74
C LEU A 85 6.46 -0.90 -10.05
N PRO A 86 5.94 -0.44 -11.20
CA PRO A 86 6.11 -1.14 -12.47
C PRO A 86 7.58 -1.23 -12.89
N TRP A 87 8.36 -0.17 -12.67
CA TRP A 87 9.80 -0.18 -12.94
C TRP A 87 10.53 -1.23 -12.08
N ALA A 88 10.28 -1.24 -10.78
CA ALA A 88 10.84 -2.22 -9.85
C ALA A 88 10.43 -3.65 -10.24
N THR A 89 9.18 -3.84 -10.70
CA THR A 89 8.68 -5.11 -11.22
C THR A 89 9.45 -5.56 -12.47
N TYR A 90 9.66 -4.64 -13.43
CA TYR A 90 10.44 -4.91 -14.64
C TYR A 90 11.91 -5.25 -14.32
N VAL A 91 12.54 -4.48 -13.44
CA VAL A 91 13.92 -4.73 -13.00
C VAL A 91 14.03 -6.07 -12.29
N ALA A 92 13.12 -6.41 -11.39
CA ALA A 92 13.09 -7.70 -10.72
C ALA A 92 12.84 -8.87 -11.67
N TYR A 93 12.11 -8.65 -12.77
CA TYR A 93 11.96 -9.65 -13.83
C TYR A 93 13.27 -9.86 -14.59
N ARG A 94 13.94 -8.77 -15.00
CA ARG A 94 15.17 -8.80 -15.81
C ARG A 94 16.40 -9.25 -15.03
N ASP A 95 16.57 -8.79 -13.80
CA ASP A 95 17.70 -9.11 -12.92
C ASP A 95 17.20 -9.76 -11.62
N PRO A 96 17.11 -11.10 -11.58
CA PRO A 96 16.63 -11.84 -10.40
C PRO A 96 17.45 -11.60 -9.13
N SER A 97 18.71 -11.21 -9.25
CA SER A 97 19.60 -10.90 -8.13
C SER A 97 19.08 -9.75 -7.26
N LEU A 98 18.31 -8.82 -7.84
CA LEU A 98 17.77 -7.65 -7.15
C LEU A 98 16.49 -7.93 -6.36
N ARG A 99 15.87 -9.11 -6.56
CA ARG A 99 14.62 -9.50 -5.87
C ARG A 99 14.78 -9.56 -4.36
N VAL A 100 15.95 -9.97 -3.89
CA VAL A 100 16.25 -10.08 -2.46
C VAL A 100 16.28 -8.69 -1.82
N SER A 101 16.97 -7.74 -2.44
CA SER A 101 17.02 -6.34 -1.97
C SER A 101 15.64 -5.68 -2.00
N LEU A 102 14.86 -5.91 -3.06
CA LEU A 102 13.49 -5.40 -3.14
C LEU A 102 12.59 -6.00 -2.06
N SER A 103 12.71 -7.30 -1.81
CA SER A 103 11.97 -7.98 -0.74
C SER A 103 12.32 -7.47 0.64
N TRP A 104 13.60 -7.20 0.92
CA TRP A 104 14.01 -6.54 2.16
C TRP A 104 13.42 -5.14 2.29
N ALA A 105 13.48 -4.32 1.22
CA ALA A 105 12.89 -2.98 1.23
C ALA A 105 11.38 -3.01 1.52
N MET A 106 10.63 -3.89 0.87
CA MET A 106 9.19 -4.07 1.12
C MET A 106 8.92 -4.57 2.53
N THR A 107 9.72 -5.51 3.04
CA THR A 107 9.60 -6.00 4.42
C THR A 107 9.80 -4.87 5.43
N THR A 108 10.81 -4.03 5.24
CA THR A 108 11.06 -2.87 6.10
C THR A 108 9.92 -1.86 6.06
N LEU A 109 9.34 -1.58 4.89
CA LEU A 109 8.17 -0.70 4.77
C LEU A 109 6.96 -1.25 5.53
N MET A 110 6.72 -2.56 5.44
CA MET A 110 5.64 -3.24 6.17
C MET A 110 5.87 -3.23 7.68
N ALA A 111 7.11 -3.43 8.12
CA ALA A 111 7.49 -3.32 9.53
C ALA A 111 7.35 -1.88 10.06
N ALA A 112 7.75 -0.88 9.28
CA ALA A 112 7.57 0.53 9.64
C ALA A 112 6.09 0.89 9.81
N LYS A 113 5.21 0.33 8.97
CA LYS A 113 3.76 0.48 9.11
C LYS A 113 3.24 -0.10 10.42
N LEU A 114 3.75 -1.25 10.86
CA LEU A 114 3.43 -1.84 12.17
C LEU A 114 4.01 -1.05 13.34
N ALA A 115 5.12 -0.34 13.16
CA ALA A 115 5.70 0.50 14.20
C ALA A 115 4.96 1.83 14.39
N SER A 116 4.00 2.17 13.52
CA SER A 116 3.27 3.43 13.63
C SER A 116 2.39 3.49 14.90
N PRO A 117 2.29 4.64 15.59
CA PRO A 117 1.54 4.78 16.84
C PRO A 117 0.05 4.42 16.76
N GLY A 118 -0.52 4.35 15.56
CA GLY A 118 -1.89 3.94 15.31
C GLY A 118 -2.08 2.45 14.98
N ALA A 119 -1.01 1.72 14.66
CA ALA A 119 -1.11 0.35 14.14
C ALA A 119 -1.78 -0.64 15.12
N TRP A 120 -1.54 -0.47 16.42
CA TRP A 120 -1.97 -1.41 17.46
C TRP A 120 -3.20 -0.95 18.24
N LYS A 121 -3.88 0.11 17.78
CA LYS A 121 -5.22 0.42 18.26
C LYS A 121 -6.18 -0.56 17.58
N TRP A 122 -6.37 -1.74 18.18
CA TRP A 122 -7.19 -2.87 17.68
C TRP A 122 -8.70 -2.55 17.68
N THR A 123 -9.11 -1.41 17.14
CA THR A 123 -10.51 -1.12 16.89
C THR A 123 -10.95 -1.89 15.64
N ASN A 124 -12.05 -2.63 15.75
CA ASN A 124 -12.69 -3.28 14.58
C ASN A 124 -13.44 -2.26 13.71
N ALA A 125 -13.59 -1.02 14.20
CA ALA A 125 -14.06 0.10 13.41
C ALA A 125 -13.10 0.27 12.21
N ASN A 126 -13.65 0.20 11.00
CA ASN A 126 -12.98 0.58 9.75
C ASN A 126 -11.94 -0.40 9.16
N GLY A 127 -11.96 -1.68 9.57
CA GLY A 127 -11.14 -2.72 8.93
C GLY A 127 -9.63 -2.60 9.18
N GLN A 128 -9.22 -1.78 10.15
CA GLN A 128 -7.82 -1.58 10.55
C GLN A 128 -7.19 -2.88 11.04
N LYS A 129 -7.93 -3.67 11.82
CA LYS A 129 -7.53 -5.04 12.21
C LYS A 129 -7.21 -5.91 10.99
N GLY A 130 -8.04 -5.85 9.95
CA GLY A 130 -7.82 -6.59 8.69
C GLY A 130 -6.51 -6.20 8.02
N LYS A 131 -6.25 -4.90 7.89
CA LYS A 131 -5.00 -4.36 7.30
C LYS A 131 -3.76 -4.84 8.05
N ILE A 132 -3.78 -4.81 9.38
CA ILE A 132 -2.67 -5.28 10.23
C ILE A 132 -2.48 -6.79 10.12
N LEU A 133 -3.58 -7.57 10.12
CA LEU A 133 -3.51 -9.01 9.92
C LEU A 133 -2.95 -9.36 8.54
N THR A 134 -3.32 -8.65 7.47
CA THR A 134 -2.71 -8.86 6.14
C THR A 134 -1.21 -8.58 6.15
N ILE A 135 -0.74 -7.57 6.89
CA ILE A 135 0.69 -7.31 7.01
C ILE A 135 1.40 -8.49 7.71
N ILE A 136 0.86 -8.95 8.84
CA ILE A 136 1.48 -9.99 9.67
C ILE A 136 1.43 -11.37 9.01
N PHE A 137 0.31 -11.73 8.39
CA PHE A 137 0.08 -13.09 7.89
C PHE A 137 0.32 -13.24 6.38
N PHE A 138 0.37 -12.15 5.63
CA PHE A 138 0.61 -12.20 4.18
C PHE A 138 1.90 -11.49 3.78
N TYR A 139 2.05 -10.18 4.04
CA TYR A 139 3.21 -9.44 3.51
C TYR A 139 4.55 -9.78 4.19
N LEU A 140 4.59 -9.91 5.52
CA LEU A 140 5.84 -10.28 6.22
C LEU A 140 6.30 -11.70 5.89
N PRO A 141 5.43 -12.74 5.89
CA PRO A 141 5.86 -14.09 5.55
C PRO A 141 6.26 -14.25 4.07
N THR A 142 5.67 -13.47 3.17
CA THR A 142 5.98 -13.52 1.74
C THR A 142 7.29 -12.80 1.43
N TYR A 143 7.35 -11.47 1.55
CA TYR A 143 8.57 -10.71 1.28
C TYR A 143 9.70 -11.05 2.26
N GLY A 144 9.41 -11.08 3.56
CA GLY A 144 10.41 -11.38 4.58
C GLY A 144 10.88 -12.83 4.53
N GLY A 145 9.96 -13.77 4.27
CA GLY A 145 10.29 -15.18 4.09
C GLY A 145 11.14 -15.43 2.83
N TYR A 146 10.78 -14.82 1.69
CA TYR A 146 11.58 -14.88 0.47
C TYR A 146 12.99 -14.31 0.69
N ALA A 147 13.08 -13.12 1.29
CA ALA A 147 14.35 -12.46 1.55
C ALA A 147 15.25 -13.28 2.48
N THR A 148 14.69 -13.79 3.58
CA THR A 148 15.42 -14.62 4.55
C THR A 148 15.90 -15.93 3.92
N TYR A 149 15.03 -16.62 3.18
CA TYR A 149 15.38 -17.88 2.51
C TYR A 149 16.51 -17.68 1.51
N LYS A 150 16.41 -16.67 0.65
CA LYS A 150 17.42 -16.40 -0.39
C LYS A 150 18.73 -15.85 0.16
N SER A 151 18.69 -15.10 1.27
CA SER A 151 19.91 -14.53 1.88
C SER A 151 20.70 -15.55 2.70
N PHE A 152 20.03 -16.47 3.40
CA PHE A 152 20.69 -17.32 4.40
C PHE A 152 20.68 -18.81 4.09
N PHE A 153 19.77 -19.29 3.24
CA PHE A 153 19.56 -20.74 3.05
C PHE A 153 19.74 -21.23 1.60
N SER A 154 19.76 -20.33 0.62
CA SER A 154 19.80 -20.66 -0.81
C SER A 154 20.96 -19.97 -1.57
N SER A 155 22.05 -19.61 -0.86
CA SER A 155 23.23 -19.00 -1.49
C SER A 155 23.93 -19.93 -2.47
#